data_AF-A0A958QT91-F1
#
_entry.id   AF-A0A958QT91-F1
#
_cell.length_a   1.000
_cell.length_b   1.000
_cell.length_c   1.000
_cell.angle_alpha   90.00
_cell.angle_beta   90.00
_cell.angle_gamma   90.00
#
_symmetry.space_group_name_H-M   'P 1'
#
loop_
_entity.id
_entity.type
_entity.pdbx_description
1 polymer ?
#
loop_
_entity_poly.entity_id
_entity_poly.type
_entity_poly.pdbx_seq_one_letter_code
_entity_poly.pdbx_strand_id
1 'polypeptide(L)'
;MNSQQLLKNIQDKIPLANHMGLQVLECSLDKVAIAADFDKNRNHKMTAFGGSVATVLTLACWSWITNYLDEHQWENYEVSIFKCQIEYLRPITSDFVGVCEGDKSQLESFCKMLERKSKGRLHLTSF
;
A
#
# COMPACT_ATOMS: atom_id res chain seq x y z
N MET A 1 -13.00 -5.21 1.37
CA MET A 1 -12.78 -5.16 -0.10
C MET A 1 -11.99 -6.38 -0.55
N ASN A 2 -12.25 -6.96 -1.73
CA ASN A 2 -11.44 -8.10 -2.24
C ASN A 2 -10.25 -7.66 -3.12
N SER A 3 -9.35 -8.60 -3.43
CA SER A 3 -8.12 -8.32 -4.19
C SER A 3 -8.36 -7.72 -5.59
N GLN A 4 -9.39 -8.19 -6.31
CA GLN A 4 -9.70 -7.68 -7.65
C GLN A 4 -10.26 -6.25 -7.60
N GLN A 5 -11.14 -5.98 -6.63
CA GLN A 5 -11.69 -4.65 -6.38
C GLN A 5 -10.58 -3.68 -6.00
N LEU A 6 -9.65 -4.09 -5.12
CA LEU A 6 -8.52 -3.26 -4.74
C LEU A 6 -7.62 -2.95 -5.94
N LEU A 7 -7.26 -3.96 -6.75
CA LEU A 7 -6.45 -3.75 -7.94
C LEU A 7 -7.11 -2.74 -8.89
N LYS A 8 -8.40 -2.91 -9.16
CA LYS A 8 -9.17 -1.99 -9.99
C LYS A 8 -9.19 -0.58 -9.41
N ASN A 9 -9.44 -0.43 -8.11
CA ASN A 9 -9.43 0.87 -7.45
C ASN A 9 -8.09 1.59 -7.57
N ILE A 10 -6.97 0.86 -7.43
CA ILE A 10 -5.63 1.40 -7.63
C ILE A 10 -5.47 1.86 -9.09
N GLN A 11 -5.84 1.02 -10.05
CA GLN A 11 -5.69 1.27 -11.49
C GLN A 11 -6.54 2.44 -12.00
N ASP A 12 -7.75 2.59 -11.47
CA ASP A 12 -8.67 3.67 -11.82
C ASP A 12 -8.20 5.02 -11.26
N LYS A 13 -7.60 5.03 -10.06
CA LYS A 13 -7.20 6.26 -9.36
C LYS A 13 -5.74 6.66 -9.59
N ILE A 14 -4.87 5.73 -9.97
CA ILE A 14 -3.43 5.94 -10.08
C ILE A 14 -2.95 5.45 -11.46
N PRO A 15 -2.96 6.32 -12.49
CA PRO A 15 -2.63 5.93 -13.86
C PRO A 15 -1.26 5.25 -14.04
N LEU A 16 -0.28 5.64 -13.22
CA LEU A 16 1.06 5.04 -13.25
C LEU A 16 1.03 3.54 -12.88
N ALA A 17 0.14 3.13 -11.97
CA ALA A 17 0.03 1.75 -11.51
C ALA A 17 -0.34 0.77 -12.64
N ASN A 18 -1.04 1.25 -13.68
CA ASN A 18 -1.37 0.45 -14.87
C ASN A 18 -0.14 -0.05 -15.63
N HIS A 19 0.99 0.64 -15.48
CA HIS A 19 2.22 0.34 -16.21
C HIS A 19 3.16 -0.56 -15.41
N MET A 20 2.86 -0.80 -14.13
CA MET A 20 3.74 -1.54 -13.22
C MET A 20 3.47 -3.05 -13.18
N GLY A 21 2.45 -3.55 -13.88
CA GLY A 21 2.09 -4.98 -13.85
C GLY A 21 1.74 -5.48 -12.45
N LEU A 22 0.98 -4.70 -11.70
CA LEU A 22 0.62 -5.05 -10.32
C LEU A 22 -0.34 -6.23 -10.26
N GLN A 23 -0.19 -7.04 -9.20
CA GLN A 23 -1.17 -8.05 -8.77
C GLN A 23 -1.40 -7.92 -7.28
N VAL A 24 -2.65 -7.97 -6.83
CA VAL A 24 -2.98 -8.02 -5.41
C VAL A 24 -3.06 -9.49 -5.00
N LEU A 25 -2.06 -9.95 -4.25
CA LEU A 25 -1.96 -11.34 -3.79
C LEU A 25 -2.87 -11.58 -2.58
N GLU A 26 -2.98 -10.59 -1.69
CA GLU A 26 -3.81 -10.66 -0.50
C GLU A 26 -4.37 -9.30 -0.14
N CYS A 27 -5.64 -9.27 0.27
CA CYS A 27 -6.30 -8.11 0.84
C CYS A 27 -7.19 -8.58 2.01
N SER A 28 -6.71 -8.38 3.23
CA SER A 28 -7.40 -8.73 4.46
C SER A 28 -7.15 -7.66 5.54
N LEU A 29 -7.80 -7.80 6.70
CA LEU A 29 -7.52 -6.96 7.86
C LEU A 29 -6.18 -7.31 8.54
N ASP A 30 -5.63 -8.48 8.26
CA ASP A 30 -4.35 -8.91 8.83
C ASP A 30 -3.17 -8.50 7.94
N LYS A 31 -3.36 -8.45 6.62
CA LYS A 31 -2.28 -8.18 5.68
C LYS A 31 -2.79 -7.71 4.31
N VAL A 32 -2.01 -6.85 3.66
CA VAL A 32 -2.10 -6.60 2.22
C VAL A 32 -0.76 -6.92 1.56
N ALA A 33 -0.79 -7.68 0.47
CA ALA A 33 0.38 -8.04 -0.32
C ALA A 33 0.16 -7.69 -1.80
N ILE A 34 1.05 -6.89 -2.36
CA ILE A 34 1.00 -6.44 -3.76
C ILE A 34 2.28 -6.84 -4.47
N ALA A 35 2.16 -7.68 -5.49
CA ALA A 35 3.25 -8.05 -6.37
C ALA A 35 3.40 -7.06 -7.54
N ALA A 36 4.62 -6.91 -8.03
CA ALA A 36 4.94 -6.18 -9.24
C ALA A 36 5.86 -6.98 -10.15
N ASP A 37 5.52 -6.96 -11.44
CA ASP A 37 6.30 -7.53 -12.54
C ASP A 37 7.67 -6.83 -12.66
N PHE A 38 8.75 -7.58 -12.55
CA PHE A 38 10.09 -7.05 -12.58
C PHE A 38 10.46 -6.35 -13.88
N ASP A 39 10.07 -6.94 -15.02
CA ASP A 39 10.46 -6.45 -16.33
C ASP A 39 9.87 -5.06 -16.61
N LYS A 40 8.70 -4.78 -16.06
CA LYS A 40 8.07 -3.44 -16.12
C LYS A 40 8.67 -2.44 -15.15
N ASN A 41 9.42 -2.89 -14.15
CA ASN A 41 9.89 -2.08 -13.03
C ASN A 41 11.42 -2.04 -12.90
N ARG A 42 12.18 -2.55 -13.87
CA ARG A 42 13.66 -2.52 -13.84
C ARG A 42 14.23 -1.13 -14.14
N ASN A 43 15.41 -0.85 -13.62
CA ASN A 43 16.21 0.35 -13.89
C ASN A 43 17.39 0.04 -14.85
N HIS A 44 18.20 1.06 -15.14
CA HIS A 44 19.38 0.96 -16.03
C HIS A 44 20.47 -0.04 -15.57
N LYS A 45 20.44 -0.49 -14.31
CA LYS A 45 21.35 -1.50 -13.74
C LYS A 45 20.76 -2.91 -13.73
N MET A 46 19.62 -3.14 -14.40
CA MET A 46 18.92 -4.43 -14.42
C MET A 46 18.51 -4.91 -13.01
N THR A 47 18.11 -3.96 -12.16
CA THR A 47 17.50 -4.22 -10.83
C THR A 47 16.22 -3.42 -10.70
N ALA A 48 15.35 -3.72 -9.74
CA ALA A 48 14.11 -2.96 -9.55
C ALA A 48 14.41 -1.47 -9.33
N PHE A 49 13.65 -0.61 -9.99
CA PHE A 49 13.73 0.83 -9.82
C PHE A 49 13.29 1.19 -8.41
N GLY A 50 14.10 2.00 -7.71
CA GLY A 50 13.79 2.40 -6.34
C GLY A 50 12.42 3.06 -6.20
N GLY A 51 12.04 3.90 -7.18
CA GLY A 51 10.68 4.47 -7.20
C GLY A 51 9.58 3.43 -7.34
N SER A 52 9.78 2.38 -8.15
CA SER A 52 8.81 1.27 -8.26
C SER A 52 8.67 0.51 -6.95
N VAL A 53 9.79 0.20 -6.29
CA VAL A 53 9.78 -0.44 -4.96
C VAL A 53 9.04 0.44 -3.96
N ALA A 54 9.35 1.74 -3.92
CA ALA A 54 8.68 2.70 -3.06
C ALA A 54 7.18 2.78 -3.30
N THR A 55 6.75 2.78 -4.57
CA THR A 55 5.34 2.78 -4.94
C THR A 55 4.64 1.52 -4.47
N VAL A 56 5.22 0.32 -4.66
CA VAL A 56 4.58 -0.94 -4.23
C VAL A 56 4.47 -1.00 -2.71
N LEU A 57 5.53 -0.63 -1.97
CA LEU A 57 5.52 -0.58 -0.50
C LEU A 57 4.48 0.42 0.02
N THR A 58 4.38 1.58 -0.63
CA THR A 58 3.41 2.62 -0.27
C THR A 58 1.98 2.16 -0.55
N LEU A 59 1.75 1.53 -1.71
CA LEU A 59 0.44 0.99 -2.06
C LEU A 59 0.01 -0.11 -1.10
N ALA A 60 0.91 -0.96 -0.61
CA ALA A 60 0.56 -1.99 0.37
C ALA A 60 -0.01 -1.36 1.66
N CYS A 61 0.67 -0.36 2.23
CA CYS A 61 0.20 0.34 3.42
C CYS A 61 -1.09 1.14 3.17
N TRP A 62 -1.14 1.90 2.06
CA TRP A 62 -2.32 2.68 1.68
C TRP A 62 -3.55 1.78 1.52
N SER A 63 -3.37 0.65 0.84
CA SER A 63 -4.44 -0.32 0.60
C SER A 63 -4.93 -0.97 1.88
N TRP A 64 -4.03 -1.26 2.83
CA TRP A 64 -4.42 -1.83 4.12
C TRP A 64 -5.32 -0.88 4.91
N ILE A 65 -4.93 0.40 5.05
CA ILE A 65 -5.76 1.37 5.78
C ILE A 65 -7.07 1.68 5.04
N THR A 66 -7.05 1.74 3.70
CA THR A 66 -8.28 1.90 2.92
C THR A 66 -9.22 0.70 3.13
N ASN A 67 -8.71 -0.53 3.06
CA ASN A 67 -9.52 -1.72 3.33
C ASN A 67 -10.06 -1.74 4.77
N TYR A 68 -9.24 -1.35 5.76
CA TYR A 68 -9.67 -1.25 7.15
C TYR A 68 -10.84 -0.27 7.32
N LEU A 69 -10.74 0.92 6.73
CA LEU A 69 -11.80 1.95 6.80
C LEU A 69 -13.08 1.50 6.09
N ASP A 70 -12.96 0.87 4.91
CA ASP A 70 -14.09 0.30 4.16
C ASP A 70 -14.81 -0.79 4.97
N GLU A 71 -14.08 -1.77 5.54
CA GLU A 71 -14.64 -2.86 6.35
C GLU A 71 -15.32 -2.37 7.64
N HIS A 72 -14.91 -1.22 8.16
CA HIS A 72 -15.51 -0.57 9.33
C HIS A 72 -16.52 0.52 8.96
N GLN A 73 -16.98 0.57 7.70
CA GLN A 73 -18.06 1.45 7.23
C GLN A 73 -17.78 2.95 7.46
N TRP A 74 -16.52 3.36 7.39
CA TRP A 74 -16.19 4.79 7.36
C TRP A 74 -16.58 5.39 6.02
N GLU A 75 -17.32 6.49 6.03
CA GLU A 75 -17.75 7.20 4.83
C GLU A 75 -16.96 8.51 4.64
N ASN A 76 -16.89 8.99 3.40
CA ASN A 76 -16.34 10.31 3.04
C ASN A 76 -14.94 10.61 3.59
N TYR A 77 -14.06 9.60 3.62
CA TYR A 77 -12.67 9.77 4.05
C TYR A 77 -11.70 9.94 2.87
N GLU A 78 -10.57 10.55 3.15
CA GLU A 78 -9.43 10.63 2.24
C GLU A 78 -8.17 10.11 2.93
N VAL A 79 -7.42 9.26 2.22
CA VAL A 79 -6.13 8.72 2.70
C VAL A 79 -5.01 9.35 1.89
N SER A 80 -4.11 10.07 2.58
CA SER A 80 -2.91 10.65 2.00
C SER A 80 -1.66 10.23 2.76
N ILE A 81 -0.55 10.09 2.03
CA ILE A 81 0.75 9.75 2.61
C ILE A 81 1.44 11.04 3.04
N PHE A 82 1.51 11.26 4.35
CA PHE A 82 2.14 12.48 4.91
C PHE A 82 3.65 12.36 5.03
N LYS A 83 4.17 11.18 5.38
CA LYS A 83 5.60 10.90 5.54
C LYS A 83 5.87 9.46 5.15
N CYS A 84 6.94 9.24 4.40
CA CYS A 84 7.44 7.92 4.02
C CYS A 84 8.96 7.89 4.22
N GLN A 85 9.48 6.79 4.75
CA GLN A 85 10.91 6.52 4.87
C GLN A 85 11.14 5.08 4.40
N ILE A 86 12.14 4.88 3.54
CA ILE A 86 12.44 3.59 2.92
C ILE A 86 13.95 3.38 2.97
N GLU A 87 14.35 2.16 3.33
CA GLU A 87 15.74 1.72 3.33
C GLU A 87 15.94 0.63 2.29
N TYR A 88 16.88 0.85 1.36
CA TYR A 88 17.18 -0.10 0.28
C TYR A 88 18.38 -0.95 0.68
N LEU A 89 18.10 -2.17 1.18
CA LEU A 89 19.14 -3.04 1.74
C LEU A 89 19.91 -3.81 0.68
N ARG A 90 19.23 -4.27 -0.37
CA ARG A 90 19.81 -5.09 -1.44
C ARG A 90 19.11 -4.87 -2.78
N PRO A 91 19.80 -5.06 -3.92
CA PRO A 91 19.16 -5.01 -5.23
C PRO A 91 18.14 -6.15 -5.39
N ILE A 92 17.04 -5.85 -6.08
CA ILE A 92 15.99 -6.81 -6.46
C ILE A 92 16.14 -7.12 -7.95
N THR A 93 16.18 -8.38 -8.33
CA THR A 93 16.45 -8.85 -9.72
C THR A 93 15.37 -9.81 -10.25
N SER A 94 14.21 -9.83 -9.60
CA SER A 94 13.05 -10.68 -9.94
C SER A 94 11.78 -9.94 -9.57
N ASP A 95 10.62 -10.55 -9.87
CA ASP A 95 9.34 -10.06 -9.36
C ASP A 95 9.44 -9.87 -7.84
N PHE A 96 8.75 -8.85 -7.35
CA PHE A 96 8.84 -8.44 -5.96
C PHE A 96 7.46 -8.12 -5.40
N VAL A 97 7.35 -8.26 -4.09
CA VAL A 97 6.09 -8.09 -3.36
C VAL A 97 6.34 -7.09 -2.24
N GLY A 98 5.50 -6.07 -2.15
CA GLY A 98 5.42 -5.24 -0.95
C GLY A 98 4.32 -5.75 -0.04
N VAL A 99 4.63 -5.90 1.24
CA VAL A 99 3.72 -6.45 2.24
C VAL A 99 3.51 -5.45 3.36
N CYS A 100 2.26 -5.08 3.64
CA CYS A 100 1.88 -4.38 4.87
C CYS A 100 1.17 -5.36 5.79
N GLU A 101 1.72 -5.57 6.97
CA GLU A 101 1.04 -6.28 8.05
C GLU A 101 0.20 -5.29 8.86
N GLY A 102 -1.00 -5.70 9.25
CA GLY A 102 -1.91 -4.83 9.97
C GLY A 102 -1.44 -4.55 11.39
N ASP A 103 -0.95 -3.34 11.65
CA ASP A 103 -0.64 -2.90 13.01
C ASP A 103 -1.93 -2.51 13.74
N LYS A 104 -2.42 -3.43 14.57
CA LYS A 104 -3.62 -3.22 15.39
C LYS A 104 -3.36 -2.37 16.64
N SER A 105 -2.10 -2.14 17.01
CA SER A 105 -1.74 -1.47 18.27
C SER A 105 -2.13 0.02 18.29
N GLN A 106 -2.09 0.68 17.13
CA GLN A 106 -2.39 2.12 17.00
C GLN A 106 -3.83 2.41 16.55
N LEU A 107 -4.57 1.40 16.08
CA LEU A 107 -5.89 1.57 15.48
C LEU A 107 -6.91 2.23 16.40
N GLU A 108 -6.96 1.83 17.67
CA GLU A 108 -7.93 2.39 18.61
C GLU A 108 -7.70 3.90 18.79
N SER A 109 -6.44 4.31 18.96
CA SER A 109 -6.06 5.71 19.10
C SER A 109 -6.32 6.50 17.81
N PHE A 110 -6.07 5.88 16.66
CA PHE A 110 -6.33 6.47 15.35
C PHE A 110 -7.83 6.73 15.15
N CYS A 111 -8.70 5.75 15.47
CA CYS A 111 -10.15 5.88 15.35
C CYS A 111 -10.67 7.00 16.28
N LYS A 112 -10.26 7.01 17.55
CA LYS A 112 -10.62 8.08 18.51
C LYS A 112 -10.20 9.47 18.02
N MET A 113 -9.04 9.59 17.36
CA MET A 113 -8.61 10.85 16.74
C MET A 113 -9.48 11.23 15.55
N LEU A 114 -9.78 10.27 14.68
CA LEU A 114 -10.58 10.48 13.49
C LEU A 114 -12.01 10.93 13.85
N GLU A 115 -12.66 10.28 14.81
CA GLU A 115 -13.99 10.67 15.31
C GLU A 115 -14.00 12.10 15.87
N ARG A 116 -13.02 12.43 16.73
CA ARG A 116 -13.01 13.71 17.46
C ARG A 116 -12.57 14.90 16.61
N LYS A 117 -11.67 14.68 15.64
CA LYS A 117 -10.99 15.76 14.90
C LYS A 117 -11.23 15.73 13.39
N SER A 118 -11.98 14.75 12.89
CA SER A 118 -12.11 14.45 11.45
C SER A 118 -10.76 14.23 10.76
N LYS A 119 -9.70 13.95 11.54
CA LYS A 119 -8.32 13.75 11.08
C LYS A 119 -7.62 12.78 12.02
N GLY A 120 -7.15 11.67 11.48
CA GLY A 120 -6.32 10.69 12.15
C GLY A 120 -4.94 10.59 11.51
N ARG A 121 -3.95 10.10 12.26
CA ARG A 121 -2.65 9.70 11.70
C ARG A 121 -2.33 8.31 12.22
N LEU A 122 -1.91 7.44 11.31
CA LEU A 122 -1.49 6.09 11.59
C LEU A 122 -0.09 5.89 11.02
N HIS A 123 0.79 5.22 11.76
CA HIS A 123 2.05 4.74 11.23
C HIS A 123 1.87 3.29 10.78
N LEU A 124 2.34 2.97 9.57
CA LEU A 124 2.30 1.63 9.02
C LEU A 124 3.68 1.30 8.46
N THR A 125 4.03 0.02 8.50
CA THR A 125 5.29 -0.49 7.98
C THR A 125 5.01 -1.53 6.91
N SER A 126 5.76 -1.44 5.82
CA SER A 126 5.82 -2.48 4.80
C SER A 126 7.25 -2.86 4.48
N PHE A 127 7.42 -4.07 3.95
CA PHE A 127 8.70 -4.64 3.54
C PHE A 127 8.59 -5.36 2.20
#